data_AF-A0A5C8V9H8-F1
#
_entry.id   AF-A0A5C8V9H8-F1
#
_cell.length_a   1.000
_cell.length_b   1.000
_cell.length_c   1.000
_cell.angle_alpha   90.00
_cell.angle_beta   90.00
_cell.angle_gamma   90.00
#
_symmetry.space_group_name_H-M   'P 1'
#
loop_
_entity.id
_entity.type
_entity.pdbx_description
1 polymer ?
#
loop_
_entity_poly.entity_id
_entity_poly.type
_entity_poly.pdbx_seq_one_letter_code
_entity_poly.pdbx_strand_id
1 'polypeptide(L)'
;MNPIDKVVVSLDWITIVLFASMFVLALGKYLFQSKFLNFIILPFNNRYVVLYNKKGRLLNWFHILLTVFQLINFSLFLFFVQKTFFDAQSNSNLFIFFVIAGVLLLFQLIKLLLQFTKGYIFNTTNLVSELQFNKISYLNHSSLVMFISNVLLAYIFKDSRIIIYSTIILIVSINIIGLVKLLKNYQKAIIPYFFYFILYLCALEIAPLVIVGSYLKD
;
A
#
# COMPACT_ATOMS: atom_id res chain seq x y z
N MET A 1 -4.06 53.03 2.26
CA MET A 1 -4.79 51.75 2.14
C MET A 1 -3.74 50.70 1.87
N ASN A 2 -3.22 50.09 2.93
CA ASN A 2 -2.14 49.11 2.79
C ASN A 2 -2.72 47.88 2.07
N PRO A 3 -2.10 47.40 0.99
CA PRO A 3 -2.52 46.14 0.41
C PRO A 3 -2.39 45.09 1.51
N ILE A 4 -3.53 44.54 1.89
CA ILE A 4 -3.58 43.35 2.72
C ILE A 4 -2.98 42.28 1.82
N ASP A 5 -1.69 42.01 1.99
CA ASP A 5 -1.06 40.82 1.44
C ASP A 5 -1.84 39.64 2.01
N LYS A 6 -2.85 39.20 1.27
CA LYS A 6 -3.42 37.89 1.49
C LYS A 6 -2.23 36.97 1.34
N VAL A 7 -1.83 36.39 2.46
CA VAL A 7 -1.02 35.19 2.54
C VAL A 7 -1.85 34.08 1.88
N VAL A 8 -1.98 34.17 0.55
CA VAL A 8 -2.52 33.14 -0.34
C VAL A 8 -1.42 32.09 -0.33
N VAL A 9 -1.40 31.28 0.73
CA VAL A 9 -0.58 30.08 0.77
C VAL A 9 -1.08 29.19 -0.36
N SER A 10 -0.50 29.36 -1.55
CA SER A 10 -0.38 28.41 -2.67
C SER A 10 -1.39 27.24 -2.65
N LEU A 11 -2.70 27.55 -2.66
CA LEU A 11 -3.76 26.53 -2.69
C LEU A 11 -3.98 26.00 -4.12
N ASP A 12 -3.53 26.78 -5.12
CA ASP A 12 -3.74 26.50 -6.54
C ASP A 12 -3.12 25.17 -6.96
N TRP A 13 -1.88 24.89 -6.53
CA TRP A 13 -1.22 23.64 -6.91
C TRP A 13 -1.82 22.41 -6.22
N ILE A 14 -2.24 22.54 -4.95
CA ILE A 14 -2.93 21.45 -4.23
C ILE A 14 -4.24 21.13 -4.94
N THR A 15 -4.96 22.16 -5.37
CA THR A 15 -6.21 22.02 -6.15
C THR A 15 -5.96 21.30 -7.47
N ILE A 16 -4.92 21.68 -8.21
CA ILE A 16 -4.54 21.03 -9.48
C ILE A 16 -4.22 19.55 -9.24
N VAL A 17 -3.47 19.21 -8.19
CA VAL A 17 -3.10 17.81 -7.88
C VAL A 17 -4.33 16.99 -7.46
N LEU A 18 -5.24 17.55 -6.65
CA LEU A 18 -6.50 16.89 -6.28
C LEU A 18 -7.40 16.67 -7.50
N PHE A 19 -7.50 17.66 -8.39
CA PHE A 19 -8.25 17.52 -9.63
C PHE A 19 -7.64 16.45 -10.54
N ALA A 20 -6.31 16.46 -10.70
CA ALA A 20 -5.61 15.44 -11.48
C ALA A 20 -5.83 14.04 -10.91
N SER A 21 -5.80 13.85 -9.58
CA SER A 21 -6.07 12.54 -8.98
C SER A 21 -7.52 12.11 -9.20
N MET A 22 -8.50 13.01 -9.04
CA MET A 22 -9.90 12.73 -9.33
C MET A 22 -10.11 12.35 -10.80
N PHE A 23 -9.43 13.03 -11.73
CA PHE A 23 -9.47 12.72 -13.15
C PHE A 23 -8.94 11.31 -13.44
N VAL A 24 -7.82 10.91 -12.85
CA VAL A 24 -7.27 9.54 -12.98
C VAL A 24 -8.26 8.50 -12.48
N LEU A 25 -8.92 8.76 -11.34
CA LEU A 25 -9.93 7.87 -10.79
C LEU A 25 -11.16 7.74 -11.70
N ALA A 26 -11.65 8.87 -12.22
CA ALA A 26 -12.78 8.92 -13.14
C ALA A 26 -12.48 8.18 -14.45
N LEU A 27 -11.27 8.35 -14.99
CA LEU A 27 -10.81 7.65 -16.18
C LEU A 27 -10.73 6.13 -15.95
N GLY A 28 -10.24 5.70 -14.78
CA GLY A 28 -10.25 4.29 -14.39
C GLY A 28 -11.66 3.69 -14.30
N LYS A 29 -12.63 4.46 -13.78
CA LYS A 29 -14.05 4.07 -13.75
C LYS A 29 -14.64 3.98 -15.16
N TYR A 30 -14.42 5.00 -15.99
CA TYR A 30 -14.96 5.07 -17.35
C TYR A 30 -14.48 3.92 -18.24
N LEU A 31 -13.17 3.65 -18.25
CA LEU A 31 -12.59 2.59 -19.09
C LEU A 31 -12.85 1.18 -18.56
N PHE A 32 -13.04 1.01 -17.24
CA PHE A 32 -13.10 -0.31 -16.60
C PHE A 32 -14.22 -0.43 -15.55
N GLN A 33 -15.43 0.01 -15.89
CA GLN A 33 -16.58 0.08 -15.00
C GLN A 33 -16.83 -1.20 -14.17
N SER A 34 -16.84 -2.38 -14.80
CA SER A 34 -17.06 -3.66 -14.09
C SER A 34 -15.96 -3.97 -13.07
N LYS A 35 -14.69 -3.68 -13.40
CA LYS A 35 -13.56 -3.87 -12.48
C LYS A 35 -13.63 -2.88 -11.32
N PHE A 36 -14.02 -1.64 -11.60
CA PHE A 36 -14.16 -0.58 -10.60
C PHE A 36 -15.26 -0.88 -9.57
N LEU A 37 -16.42 -1.37 -10.01
CA LEU A 37 -17.50 -1.77 -9.08
C LEU A 37 -17.06 -2.90 -8.14
N ASN A 38 -16.33 -3.89 -8.67
CA ASN A 38 -15.76 -4.95 -7.84
C ASN A 38 -14.67 -4.42 -6.88
N PHE A 39 -13.90 -3.42 -7.31
CA PHE A 39 -12.83 -2.80 -6.52
C PHE A 39 -13.35 -1.98 -5.33
N ILE A 40 -14.47 -1.26 -5.48
CA ILE A 40 -15.08 -0.50 -4.38
C ILE A 40 -15.52 -1.43 -3.24
N ILE A 41 -15.99 -2.63 -3.56
CA ILE A 41 -16.52 -3.59 -2.57
C ILE A 41 -15.37 -4.40 -1.91
N LEU A 42 -14.10 -4.15 -2.26
CA LEU A 42 -12.95 -4.93 -1.82
C LEU A 42 -12.83 -5.15 -0.29
N PRO A 43 -13.04 -4.13 0.58
CA PRO A 43 -12.96 -4.32 2.03
C PRO A 43 -13.96 -5.35 2.55
N PHE A 44 -15.12 -5.47 1.91
CA PHE A 44 -16.18 -6.39 2.29
C PHE A 44 -16.02 -7.73 1.57
N ASN A 45 -15.79 -7.71 0.26
CA ASN A 45 -15.71 -8.91 -0.58
C ASN A 45 -14.41 -8.98 -1.38
N ASN A 46 -13.68 -10.10 -1.25
CA ASN A 46 -12.43 -10.31 -1.97
C ASN A 46 -12.62 -10.76 -3.44
N ARG A 47 -13.84 -10.65 -3.98
CA ARG A 47 -14.22 -11.03 -5.35
C ARG A 47 -13.31 -10.41 -6.41
N TYR A 48 -12.92 -9.14 -6.22
CA TYR A 48 -11.98 -8.47 -7.11
C TYR A 48 -10.63 -9.21 -7.20
N VAL A 49 -10.04 -9.53 -6.05
CA VAL A 49 -8.75 -10.23 -5.98
C VAL A 49 -8.90 -11.61 -6.60
N VAL A 50 -9.92 -12.39 -6.22
CA VAL A 50 -10.07 -13.76 -6.71
C VAL A 50 -10.31 -13.83 -8.23
N LEU A 51 -11.08 -12.91 -8.81
CA LEU A 51 -11.39 -12.90 -10.25
C LEU A 51 -10.24 -12.41 -11.11
N TYR A 52 -9.53 -11.36 -10.68
CA TYR A 52 -8.56 -10.67 -11.54
C TYR A 52 -7.11 -11.08 -11.27
N ASN A 53 -6.83 -11.82 -10.19
CA ASN A 53 -5.51 -12.37 -9.89
C ASN A 53 -5.15 -13.57 -10.80
N LYS A 54 -6.13 -14.38 -11.22
CA LYS A 54 -5.93 -15.63 -12.00
C LYS A 54 -5.25 -15.47 -13.37
N LYS A 55 -5.06 -14.25 -13.89
CA LYS A 55 -4.47 -14.01 -15.22
C LYS A 55 -3.01 -13.53 -15.18
N GLY A 56 -2.35 -13.50 -14.02
CA GLY A 56 -0.93 -13.17 -13.91
C GLY A 56 -0.53 -11.77 -14.40
N ARG A 57 -1.50 -10.90 -14.71
CA ARG A 57 -1.26 -9.56 -15.24
C ARG A 57 -1.38 -8.53 -14.13
N LEU A 58 -0.33 -8.45 -13.30
CA LEU A 58 -0.07 -7.31 -12.41
C LEU A 58 -0.10 -5.98 -13.19
N LEU A 59 0.30 -6.02 -14.47
CA LEU A 59 0.28 -4.91 -15.43
C LEU A 59 -1.04 -4.80 -16.20
N ASN A 60 -2.17 -4.90 -15.52
CA ASN A 60 -3.44 -4.53 -16.13
C ASN A 60 -3.58 -3.00 -16.04
N TRP A 61 -3.94 -2.34 -17.15
CA TRP A 61 -4.09 -0.87 -17.23
C TRP A 61 -4.91 -0.27 -16.09
N PHE A 62 -5.97 -0.96 -15.66
CA PHE A 62 -6.76 -0.56 -14.50
C PHE A 62 -5.96 -0.49 -13.18
N HIS A 63 -5.11 -1.49 -12.92
CA HIS A 63 -4.25 -1.49 -11.74
C HIS A 63 -3.25 -0.35 -11.77
N ILE A 64 -2.65 -0.10 -12.94
CA ILE A 64 -1.68 0.98 -13.14
C ILE A 64 -2.33 2.33 -12.83
N LEU A 65 -3.53 2.58 -13.37
CA LEU A 65 -4.29 3.80 -13.08
C LEU A 65 -4.57 3.97 -11.58
N LEU A 66 -4.99 2.90 -10.90
CA LEU A 66 -5.22 2.94 -9.45
C LEU A 66 -3.94 3.11 -8.64
N THR A 67 -2.80 2.56 -9.08
CA THR A 67 -1.50 2.80 -8.43
C THR A 67 -1.03 4.23 -8.62
N VAL A 68 -1.28 4.85 -9.78
CA VAL A 68 -0.98 6.27 -10.00
C VAL A 68 -1.85 7.14 -9.10
N PHE A 69 -3.16 6.85 -9.01
CA PHE A 69 -4.06 7.52 -8.07
C PHE A 69 -3.59 7.38 -6.62
N GLN A 70 -3.12 6.19 -6.24
CA GLN A 70 -2.58 5.91 -4.92
C GLN A 70 -1.30 6.70 -4.63
N LEU A 71 -0.36 6.76 -5.58
CA LEU A 71 0.88 7.51 -5.44
C LEU A 71 0.62 9.00 -5.23
N ILE A 72 -0.26 9.60 -6.03
CA ILE A 72 -0.60 11.03 -5.93
C ILE A 72 -1.25 11.35 -4.57
N ASN A 73 -2.22 10.54 -4.13
CA ASN A 73 -2.89 10.80 -2.87
C ASN A 73 -2.03 10.53 -1.65
N PHE A 74 -1.16 9.53 -1.72
CA PHE A 74 -0.27 9.20 -0.63
C PHE A 74 0.84 10.25 -0.47
N SER A 75 1.39 10.76 -1.58
CA SER A 75 2.37 11.85 -1.52
C SER A 75 1.75 13.13 -0.95
N LEU A 76 0.53 13.46 -1.37
CA LEU A 76 -0.17 14.66 -0.89
C LEU A 76 -0.58 14.53 0.60
N PHE A 77 -0.97 13.33 1.03
CA PHE A 77 -1.25 13.06 2.44
C PHE A 77 0.01 13.19 3.30
N LEU A 78 1.14 12.62 2.87
CA LEU A 78 2.42 12.75 3.57
C LEU A 78 2.92 14.20 3.62
N PHE A 79 2.68 14.98 2.57
CA PHE A 79 2.95 16.42 2.58
C PHE A 79 2.15 17.14 3.67
N PHE A 80 0.85 16.84 3.83
CA PHE A 80 0.05 17.40 4.92
C PHE A 80 0.54 16.95 6.30
N VAL A 81 0.88 15.67 6.46
CA VAL A 81 1.49 15.15 7.70
C VAL A 81 2.75 15.94 8.03
N GLN A 82 3.67 16.11 7.07
CA GLN A 82 4.90 16.86 7.30
C GLN A 82 4.60 18.29 7.75
N LYS A 83 3.68 18.97 7.08
CA LYS A 83 3.30 20.36 7.39
C LYS A 83 2.71 20.49 8.79
N THR A 84 1.80 19.59 9.19
CA THR A 84 1.10 19.67 10.48
C THR A 84 1.98 19.32 11.67
N PHE A 85 2.97 18.43 11.51
CA PHE A 85 3.80 17.94 12.63
C PHE A 85 5.17 18.61 12.74
N PHE A 86 5.77 19.05 11.62
CA PHE A 86 7.13 19.58 11.60
C PHE A 86 7.19 21.09 11.35
N ASP A 87 6.03 21.76 11.28
CA ASP A 87 5.85 23.21 11.06
C ASP A 87 6.78 23.78 9.98
N ALA A 88 6.99 22.99 8.93
CA ALA A 88 7.93 23.29 7.87
C ALA A 88 7.34 24.36 6.95
N GLN A 89 7.43 25.63 7.36
CA GLN A 89 7.16 26.77 6.49
C GLN A 89 8.33 26.95 5.52
N SER A 90 8.33 26.13 4.47
CA SER A 90 9.30 26.25 3.39
C SER A 90 8.77 27.17 2.30
N ASN A 91 9.64 28.00 1.73
CA ASN A 91 9.30 28.80 0.55
C ASN A 91 9.06 27.95 -0.71
N SER A 92 9.27 26.62 -0.67
CA SER A 92 9.23 25.71 -1.83
C SER A 92 8.32 24.49 -1.62
N ASN A 93 7.10 24.70 -1.12
CA ASN A 93 6.11 23.64 -0.87
C ASN A 93 5.89 22.67 -2.05
N LEU A 94 5.86 23.20 -3.28
CA LEU A 94 5.76 22.41 -4.52
C LEU A 94 6.94 21.46 -4.72
N PHE A 95 8.16 21.93 -4.47
CA PHE A 95 9.37 21.14 -4.61
C PHE A 95 9.38 19.99 -3.60
N ILE A 96 9.01 20.26 -2.34
CA ILE A 96 8.89 19.23 -1.30
C ILE A 96 7.89 18.16 -1.72
N PHE A 97 6.73 18.54 -2.25
CA PHE A 97 5.75 17.58 -2.76
C PHE A 97 6.34 16.65 -3.84
N PHE A 98 7.06 17.20 -4.83
CA PHE A 98 7.69 16.39 -5.87
C PHE A 98 8.80 15.48 -5.33
N VAL A 99 9.58 15.95 -4.34
CA VAL A 99 10.58 15.11 -3.66
C VAL A 99 9.90 13.94 -2.95
N ILE A 100 8.84 14.19 -2.17
CA ILE A 100 8.07 13.14 -1.49
C ILE A 100 7.52 12.14 -2.53
N ALA A 101 6.88 12.64 -3.59
CA ALA A 101 6.33 11.80 -4.65
C ALA A 101 7.41 10.94 -5.32
N GLY A 102 8.56 11.53 -5.65
CA GLY A 102 9.70 10.82 -6.27
C GLY A 102 10.28 9.74 -5.38
N VAL A 103 10.51 10.04 -4.09
CA VAL A 103 11.00 9.06 -3.11
C VAL A 103 10.01 7.90 -2.95
N LEU A 104 8.71 8.19 -2.85
CA LEU A 104 7.68 7.16 -2.75
C LEU A 104 7.62 6.26 -3.99
N LEU A 105 7.74 6.85 -5.17
CA LEU A 105 7.73 6.13 -6.43
C LEU A 105 8.95 5.20 -6.53
N LEU A 106 10.15 5.72 -6.25
CA LEU A 106 11.39 4.95 -6.22
C LEU A 106 11.31 3.81 -5.19
N PHE A 107 10.85 4.10 -3.98
CA PHE A 107 10.68 3.09 -2.93
C PHE A 107 9.74 1.96 -3.38
N GLN A 108 8.61 2.31 -4.00
CA GLN A 108 7.64 1.32 -4.47
C GLN A 108 8.22 0.45 -5.60
N LEU A 109 8.97 1.06 -6.54
CA LEU A 109 9.62 0.33 -7.64
C LEU A 109 10.72 -0.61 -7.14
N ILE A 110 11.61 -0.13 -6.26
CA ILE A 110 12.67 -0.96 -5.67
C ILE A 110 12.06 -2.14 -4.90
N LYS A 111 11.03 -1.88 -4.09
CA LYS A 111 10.31 -2.92 -3.35
C LYS A 111 9.66 -3.95 -4.28
N LEU A 112 9.09 -3.50 -5.40
CA LEU A 112 8.48 -4.36 -6.42
C LEU A 112 9.55 -5.30 -7.03
N LEU A 113 10.68 -4.74 -7.47
CA LEU A 113 11.80 -5.48 -8.07
C LEU A 113 12.37 -6.53 -7.11
N LEU A 114 12.64 -6.14 -5.85
CA LEU A 114 13.16 -7.07 -4.84
C LEU A 114 12.21 -8.25 -4.58
N GLN A 115 10.90 -8.01 -4.60
CA GLN A 115 9.91 -9.08 -4.42
C GLN A 115 9.91 -10.04 -5.61
N PHE A 116 9.95 -9.52 -6.84
CA PHE A 116 10.02 -10.36 -8.03
C PHE A 116 11.31 -11.20 -8.09
N THR A 117 12.46 -10.62 -7.75
CA THR A 117 13.73 -11.36 -7.72
C THR A 117 13.67 -12.51 -6.71
N LYS A 118 13.06 -12.29 -5.53
CA LYS A 118 12.83 -13.38 -4.56
C LYS A 118 11.93 -14.47 -5.14
N GLY A 119 10.83 -14.10 -5.79
CA GLY A 119 9.94 -15.06 -6.44
C GLY A 119 10.65 -15.89 -7.51
N TYR A 120 11.57 -15.28 -8.27
CA TYR A 120 12.36 -15.96 -9.29
C TYR A 120 13.36 -16.95 -8.68
N ILE A 121 14.14 -16.52 -7.67
CA ILE A 121 15.16 -17.36 -7.01
C ILE A 121 14.53 -18.60 -6.37
N PHE A 122 13.38 -18.45 -5.71
CA PHE A 122 12.70 -19.55 -5.02
C PHE A 122 11.72 -20.32 -5.91
N ASN A 123 11.68 -20.06 -7.22
CA ASN A 123 10.72 -20.63 -8.17
C ASN A 123 9.25 -20.55 -7.69
N THR A 124 8.91 -19.48 -6.98
CA THR A 124 7.59 -19.19 -6.39
C THR A 124 6.96 -17.93 -7.02
N THR A 125 7.35 -17.61 -8.25
CA THR A 125 6.94 -16.40 -9.00
C THR A 125 5.43 -16.19 -9.01
N ASN A 126 4.65 -17.26 -9.23
CA ASN A 126 3.18 -17.20 -9.23
C ASN A 126 2.66 -16.76 -7.86
N LEU A 127 3.03 -17.45 -6.78
CA LEU A 127 2.62 -17.10 -5.42
C LEU A 127 3.02 -15.66 -5.06
N VAL A 128 4.26 -15.26 -5.35
CA VAL A 128 4.73 -13.90 -5.08
C VAL A 128 3.92 -12.86 -5.85
N SER A 129 3.62 -13.11 -7.13
CA SER A 129 2.83 -12.21 -7.96
C SER A 129 1.40 -12.05 -7.42
N GLU A 130 0.79 -13.12 -6.93
CA GLU A 130 -0.55 -13.10 -6.34
C GLU A 130 -0.59 -12.34 -5.01
N LEU A 131 0.41 -12.59 -4.16
CA LEU A 131 0.56 -11.87 -2.89
C LEU A 131 0.77 -10.38 -3.12
N GLN A 132 1.58 -10.01 -4.11
CA GLN A 132 1.85 -8.63 -4.48
C GLN A 132 0.61 -7.94 -5.04
N PHE A 133 -0.13 -8.62 -5.92
CA PHE A 133 -1.39 -8.13 -6.48
C PHE A 133 -2.38 -7.78 -5.37
N ASN A 134 -2.57 -8.69 -4.41
CA ASN A 134 -3.48 -8.46 -3.29
C ASN A 134 -3.00 -7.28 -2.41
N LYS A 135 -1.73 -7.24 -2.02
CA LYS A 135 -1.17 -6.15 -1.21
C LYS A 135 -1.35 -4.78 -1.87
N ILE A 136 -1.02 -4.67 -3.15
CA ILE A 136 -1.18 -3.41 -3.91
C ILE A 136 -2.66 -3.05 -4.06
N SER A 137 -3.56 -4.02 -4.24
CA SER A 137 -5.01 -3.76 -4.36
C SER A 137 -5.58 -3.11 -3.11
N TYR A 138 -5.24 -3.63 -1.92
CA TYR A 138 -5.70 -3.05 -0.65
C TYR A 138 -5.07 -1.68 -0.37
N LEU A 139 -3.79 -1.50 -0.72
CA LEU A 139 -3.13 -0.20 -0.64
C LEU A 139 -3.81 0.83 -1.56
N ASN A 140 -4.07 0.44 -2.81
CA ASN A 140 -4.81 1.28 -3.76
C ASN A 140 -6.20 1.60 -3.24
N HIS A 141 -6.90 0.66 -2.60
CA HIS A 141 -8.21 0.94 -2.03
C HIS A 141 -8.12 1.96 -0.88
N SER A 142 -7.10 1.86 -0.02
CA SER A 142 -6.87 2.84 1.06
C SER A 142 -6.63 4.26 0.54
N SER A 143 -6.19 4.42 -0.70
CA SER A 143 -6.02 5.75 -1.31
C SER A 143 -7.33 6.50 -1.57
N LEU A 144 -8.47 5.80 -1.67
CA LEU A 144 -9.79 6.45 -1.71
C LEU A 144 -10.07 7.21 -0.41
N VAL A 145 -9.71 6.59 0.72
CA VAL A 145 -9.81 7.23 2.05
C VAL A 145 -8.83 8.39 2.14
N MET A 146 -7.58 8.21 1.68
CA MET A 146 -6.60 9.30 1.63
C MET A 146 -7.10 10.49 0.81
N PHE A 147 -7.73 10.25 -0.34
CA PHE A 147 -8.28 11.32 -1.17
C PHE A 147 -9.33 12.15 -0.42
N ILE A 148 -10.29 11.50 0.24
CA ILE A 148 -11.31 12.19 1.04
C ILE A 148 -10.64 13.02 2.14
N SER A 149 -9.69 12.43 2.86
CA SER A 149 -8.95 13.11 3.93
C SER A 149 -8.12 14.28 3.41
N ASN A 150 -7.51 14.15 2.24
CA ASN A 150 -6.75 15.22 1.60
C ASN A 150 -7.66 16.41 1.24
N VAL A 151 -8.87 16.16 0.74
CA VAL A 151 -9.86 17.22 0.47
C VAL A 151 -10.28 17.90 1.78
N LEU A 152 -10.54 17.13 2.84
CA LEU A 152 -10.89 17.68 4.15
C LEU A 152 -9.77 18.55 4.75
N LEU A 153 -8.52 18.09 4.68
CA LEU A 153 -7.34 18.81 5.17
C LEU A 153 -7.00 20.05 4.31
N ALA A 154 -7.29 20.01 3.02
CA ALA A 154 -7.03 21.12 2.12
C ALA A 154 -8.00 22.29 2.31
N TYR A 155 -9.31 22.02 2.48
CA TYR A 155 -10.34 23.06 2.38
C TYR A 155 -11.17 23.29 3.66
N ILE A 156 -11.39 22.26 4.48
CA ILE A 156 -12.33 22.37 5.61
C ILE A 156 -11.58 22.56 6.93
N PHE A 157 -10.63 21.66 7.21
CA PHE A 157 -9.97 21.56 8.51
C PHE A 157 -8.45 21.57 8.32
N LYS A 158 -7.93 22.76 7.98
CA LYS A 158 -6.51 22.96 7.70
C LYS A 158 -5.66 22.55 8.90
N ASP A 159 -4.63 21.75 8.65
CA ASP A 159 -3.65 21.27 9.63
C ASP A 159 -4.26 20.54 10.86
N SER A 160 -5.44 19.92 10.68
CA SER A 160 -6.11 19.18 11.75
C SER A 160 -5.46 17.81 12.02
N ARG A 161 -4.83 17.68 13.18
CA ARG A 161 -4.23 16.42 13.66
C ARG A 161 -5.26 15.30 13.81
N ILE A 162 -6.49 15.63 14.17
CA ILE A 162 -7.58 14.65 14.38
C ILE A 162 -7.87 13.90 13.07
N ILE A 163 -7.95 14.62 11.96
CA ILE A 163 -8.22 14.02 10.64
C ILE A 163 -7.04 13.15 10.19
N ILE A 164 -5.81 13.59 10.45
CA ILE A 164 -4.63 12.79 10.13
C ILE A 164 -4.66 11.46 10.89
N TYR A 165 -4.87 11.50 12.22
CA TYR A 165 -4.92 10.28 13.02
C TYR A 165 -6.08 9.36 12.62
N SER A 166 -7.28 9.90 12.40
CA SER A 166 -8.43 9.09 11.95
C SER A 166 -8.18 8.43 10.61
N THR A 167 -7.51 9.13 9.69
CA THR A 167 -7.15 8.62 8.36
C THR A 167 -6.12 7.50 8.47
N ILE A 168 -5.08 7.66 9.29
CA ILE A 168 -4.06 6.63 9.53
C ILE A 168 -4.71 5.37 10.08
N ILE A 169 -5.60 5.49 11.07
CA ILE A 169 -6.32 4.35 11.65
C ILE A 169 -7.11 3.61 10.56
N LEU A 170 -7.88 4.32 9.73
CA LEU A 170 -8.66 3.72 8.65
C LEU A 170 -7.78 3.01 7.61
N ILE A 171 -6.66 3.63 7.20
CA ILE A 171 -5.71 3.02 6.26
C ILE A 171 -5.15 1.72 6.84
N VAL A 172 -4.73 1.74 8.10
CA VAL A 172 -4.19 0.56 8.78
C VAL A 172 -5.26 -0.53 8.87
N SER A 173 -6.49 -0.22 9.25
CA SER A 173 -7.60 -1.18 9.30
C SER A 173 -7.85 -1.85 7.93
N ILE A 174 -7.90 -1.07 6.84
CA ILE A 174 -8.10 -1.62 5.48
C ILE A 174 -6.97 -2.58 5.10
N ASN A 175 -5.72 -2.21 5.37
CA ASN A 175 -4.57 -3.05 5.05
C ASN A 175 -4.51 -4.32 5.91
N ILE A 176 -4.90 -4.24 7.19
CA ILE A 176 -5.02 -5.41 8.07
C ILE A 176 -6.08 -6.38 7.54
N ILE A 177 -7.26 -5.88 7.11
CA ILE A 177 -8.31 -6.72 6.51
C ILE A 177 -7.77 -7.47 5.29
N GLY A 178 -7.01 -6.77 4.43
CA GLY A 178 -6.38 -7.37 3.25
C GLY A 178 -5.36 -8.45 3.60
N LEU A 179 -4.57 -8.23 4.66
CA LEU A 179 -3.60 -9.19 5.15
C LEU A 179 -4.27 -10.43 5.76
N VAL A 180 -5.30 -10.23 6.60
CA VAL A 180 -6.06 -11.34 7.22
C VAL A 180 -6.74 -12.21 6.17
N LYS A 181 -7.38 -11.60 5.16
CA LYS A 181 -8.02 -12.36 4.07
C LYS A 181 -7.00 -13.14 3.23
N LEU A 182 -5.83 -12.55 3.00
CA LEU A 182 -4.73 -13.23 2.33
C LEU A 182 -4.22 -14.42 3.14
N LEU A 183 -3.97 -14.24 4.44
CA LEU A 183 -3.51 -15.31 5.31
C LEU A 183 -4.52 -16.46 5.36
N LYS A 184 -5.83 -16.16 5.46
CA LYS A 184 -6.89 -17.18 5.41
C LYS A 184 -6.89 -17.98 4.11
N ASN A 185 -6.68 -17.32 2.97
CA ASN A 185 -6.63 -18.01 1.67
C ASN A 185 -5.42 -18.94 1.52
N TYR A 186 -4.25 -18.55 2.05
CA TYR A 186 -3.02 -19.34 1.97
C TYR A 186 -2.75 -20.22 3.19
N GLN A 187 -3.68 -20.24 4.17
CA GLN A 187 -3.50 -20.95 5.43
C GLN A 187 -3.22 -22.45 5.22
N LYS A 188 -3.93 -23.10 4.29
CA LYS A 188 -3.73 -24.52 3.96
C LYS A 188 -2.34 -24.83 3.37
N ALA A 189 -1.73 -23.86 2.70
CA ALA A 189 -0.38 -24.00 2.17
C ALA A 189 0.70 -23.74 3.23
N ILE A 190 0.45 -22.83 4.18
CA ILE A 190 1.44 -22.39 5.18
C ILE A 190 1.52 -23.34 6.38
N ILE A 191 0.38 -23.89 6.82
CA ILE A 191 0.31 -24.76 8.01
C ILE A 191 1.30 -25.94 7.94
N PRO A 192 1.39 -26.71 6.85
CA PRO A 192 2.31 -27.85 6.77
C PRO A 192 3.77 -27.41 6.95
N TYR A 193 4.22 -26.35 6.27
CA TYR A 193 5.60 -25.88 6.37
C TYR A 193 5.96 -25.36 7.77
N PHE A 194 5.01 -24.75 8.48
CA PHE A 194 5.22 -24.32 9.86
C PHE A 194 5.36 -25.52 10.81
N PHE A 195 4.55 -26.56 10.63
CA PHE A 195 4.71 -27.82 11.36
C PHE A 195 6.04 -28.53 11.02
N TYR A 196 6.45 -28.56 9.74
CA TYR A 196 7.75 -29.10 9.35
C TYR A 196 8.92 -28.32 9.94
N PHE A 197 8.83 -27.00 10.04
CA PHE A 197 9.84 -26.18 10.69
C PHE A 197 9.99 -26.54 12.17
N ILE A 198 8.87 -26.69 12.89
CA ILE A 198 8.87 -27.12 14.30
C ILE A 198 9.47 -28.53 14.41
N LEU A 199 9.06 -29.46 13.55
CA LEU A 199 9.60 -30.82 13.54
C LEU A 199 11.11 -30.83 13.28
N TYR A 200 11.62 -29.96 12.40
CA TYR A 200 13.05 -29.83 12.11
C TYR A 200 13.83 -29.26 13.30
N LEU A 201 13.26 -28.28 14.02
CA LEU A 201 13.83 -27.79 15.28
C LEU A 201 13.87 -28.88 16.35
N CYS A 202 12.79 -29.66 16.50
CA CYS A 202 12.77 -30.81 17.41
C CYS A 202 13.79 -31.88 17.00
N ALA A 203 13.97 -32.15 15.70
CA ALA A 203 14.99 -33.08 15.23
C ALA A 203 16.41 -32.58 15.52
N LEU A 204 16.65 -31.27 15.40
CA LEU A 204 17.93 -30.63 15.73
C LEU A 204 18.24 -30.68 17.25
N GLU A 205 17.22 -30.64 18.09
CA GLU A 205 17.35 -30.78 19.55
C GLU A 205 17.70 -32.22 19.97
N ILE A 206 17.16 -33.22 19.26
CA ILE A 206 17.40 -34.64 19.54
C ILE A 206 18.72 -35.13 18.92
N ALA A 207 19.18 -34.54 17.81
CA ALA A 207 20.40 -34.96 17.10
C ALA A 207 21.67 -35.03 17.98
N PRO A 208 21.97 -34.06 18.87
CA PRO A 208 23.13 -34.12 19.77
C PRO A 208 23.08 -35.29 20.76
N LEU A 209 21.89 -35.61 21.28
CA LEU A 209 21.69 -36.73 22.22
C LEU A 209 22.00 -38.09 21.55
N VAL A 210 21.61 -38.25 20.29
CA VAL A 210 21.89 -39.47 19.51
C VAL A 210 23.39 -39.61 19.23
N ILE A 211 24.08 -38.51 18.90
CA ILE A 211 25.52 -38.52 18.62
C ILE A 211 26.32 -38.90 19.88
N VAL A 212 26.00 -38.32 21.05
CA VAL A 212 26.66 -38.67 22.31
C VAL A 212 26.40 -40.13 22.70
N GLY A 213 25.17 -40.62 22.51
CA GLY A 213 24.83 -42.03 22.75
C GLY A 213 25.59 -43.00 21.85
N SER A 214 25.92 -42.62 20.62
CA SER A 214 26.74 -43.47 19.72
C SER A 214 28.22 -43.55 20.13
N TYR A 215 28.77 -42.50 20.74
CA TYR A 215 30.17 -42.46 21.19
C TYR A 215 30.42 -43.22 22.51
N LEU A 216 29.37 -43.49 23.29
CA LEU A 216 29.47 -44.22 24.56
C LEU A 216 29.34 -45.75 24.41
N LYS A 217 29.16 -46.23 23.18
CA LYS A 217 28.97 -47.66 22.88
C LYS A 217 30.23 -48.35 22.35
N ASP A 218 31.30 -47.59 22.14
CA ASP A 218 32.68 -48.05 21.98
C ASP A 218 33.47 -47.80 23.27
#